data_AF-A0A9X8YN42-F1
#
_entry.id   AF-A0A9X8YN42-F1
#
_cell.length_a   1.000
_cell.length_b   1.000
_cell.length_c   1.000
_cell.angle_alpha   90.00
_cell.angle_beta   90.00
_cell.angle_gamma   90.00
#
_symmetry.space_group_name_H-M   'P 1'
#
loop_
_entity.id
_entity.type
_entity.pdbx_description
1 polymer ?
#
loop_
_entity_poly.entity_id
_entity_poly.type
_entity_poly.pdbx_seq_one_letter_code
_entity_poly.pdbx_strand_id
1 'polypeptide(L)' 'MYMFDTNTVSHLFRQHPQVLNVMEKLPPSAVCISSVTEAELLYGVAKRRNKALQSMVEAFLAAVT' A
#
# COMPACT_ATOMS: atom_id res chain seq x y z
N MET A 1 10.66 -12.53 -1.69
CA MET A 1 10.51 -11.17 -1.13
C MET A 1 10.41 -10.21 -2.30
N TYR A 2 9.35 -9.41 -2.35
CA TYR A 2 9.02 -8.47 -3.42
C TYR A 2 8.99 -7.06 -2.83
N MET A 3 9.68 -6.12 -3.46
CA MET A 3 9.62 -4.72 -3.05
C MET A 3 8.65 -3.98 -3.96
N PHE A 4 7.62 -3.36 -3.39
CA PHE A 4 6.66 -2.57 -4.15
C PHE A 4 7.14 -1.12 -4.29
N ASP A 5 6.93 -0.56 -5.47
CA ASP A 5 7.13 0.86 -5.72
C ASP A 5 5.87 1.67 -5.39
N THR A 6 6.01 2.99 -5.35
CA THR A 6 4.91 3.91 -5.06
C THR A 6 3.75 3.77 -6.07
N ASN A 7 4.03 3.38 -7.32
CA ASN A 7 2.98 3.17 -8.32
C ASN A 7 2.16 1.93 -8.02
N THR A 8 2.79 0.80 -7.71
CA THR A 8 2.11 -0.46 -7.37
C THR A 8 1.21 -0.26 -6.17
N VAL A 9 1.71 0.43 -5.14
CA VAL A 9 0.91 0.74 -3.97
C VAL A 9 -0.23 1.74 -4.30
N SER A 10 0.02 2.73 -5.15
CA SER A 10 -1.03 3.63 -5.64
C SER A 10 -2.12 2.88 -6.42
N HIS A 11 -1.73 1.88 -7.23
CA HIS A 11 -2.66 1.01 -7.95
C HIS A 11 -3.44 0.10 -7.01
N LEU A 12 -2.82 -0.39 -5.94
CA LEU A 12 -3.49 -1.14 -4.87
C LEU A 12 -4.62 -0.31 -4.24
N PHE A 13 -4.34 0.93 -3.85
CA PHE A 13 -5.35 1.83 -3.27
C PHE A 13 -6.43 2.26 -4.27
N ARG A 14 -6.14 2.21 -5.58
CA ARG A 14 -7.13 2.39 -6.64
C ARG A 14 -7.90 1.12 -6.98
N GLN A 15 -7.69 0.03 -6.23
CA GLN A 15 -8.31 -1.28 -6.46
C GLN A 15 -8.06 -1.81 -7.87
N HIS A 16 -6.86 -1.60 -8.40
CA HIS A 16 -6.52 -2.06 -9.73
C HIS A 16 -6.52 -3.61 -9.75
N PRO A 17 -7.35 -4.25 -10.60
CA PRO A 17 -7.65 -5.68 -10.50
C PRO A 17 -6.40 -6.56 -10.67
N GLN A 18 -5.44 -6.13 -11.49
CA GLN A 18 -4.17 -6.86 -11.66
C GLN A 18 -3.31 -6.86 -10.39
N VAL A 19 -3.29 -5.76 -9.64
CA VAL A 19 -2.49 -5.65 -8.42
C VAL A 19 -3.16 -6.40 -7.28
N LEU A 20 -4.49 -6.33 -7.19
CA LEU A 20 -5.28 -7.12 -6.23
C LEU A 20 -5.07 -8.62 -6.44
N ASN A 21 -5.15 -9.11 -7.68
CA ASN A 21 -4.91 -10.52 -8.00
C ASN A 21 -3.50 -11.00 -7.63
N VAL A 22 -2.51 -10.12 -7.64
CA VAL A 22 -1.13 -10.44 -7.21
C VAL A 22 -1.05 -10.46 -5.69
N MET A 23 -1.65 -9.48 -5.01
CA MET A 23 -1.69 -9.40 -3.55
C MET A 23 -2.47 -10.56 -2.91
N GLU A 24 -3.53 -11.04 -3.53
CA GLU A 24 -4.26 -12.23 -3.04
C GLU A 24 -3.41 -13.51 -3.09
N LYS A 25 -2.42 -13.57 -3.99
CA LYS A 25 -1.55 -14.75 -4.16
C LYS A 25 -0.27 -14.66 -3.34
N LEU A 26 0.04 -13.49 -2.79
CA LEU A 26 1.26 -13.25 -2.04
C LEU A 26 0.93 -13.07 -0.55
N PRO A 27 1.66 -13.74 0.36
CA PRO A 27 1.54 -13.42 1.77
C PRO A 27 2.07 -12.00 2.02
N PRO A 28 1.44 -11.20 2.90
CA PRO A 28 1.89 -9.84 3.21
C PRO A 28 3.36 -9.77 3.64
N SER A 29 3.83 -10.79 4.38
CA SER A 29 5.23 -10.93 4.81
C SER A 29 6.24 -11.13 3.68
N ALA A 30 5.79 -11.47 2.46
CA ALA A 30 6.65 -11.57 1.30
C ALA A 30 6.78 -10.23 0.56
N VAL A 31 6.03 -9.20 0.97
CA VAL A 31 6.04 -7.86 0.37
C VAL A 31 6.69 -6.88 1.33
N CYS A 32 7.54 -6.01 0.81
CA CYS A 32 8.08 -4.87 1.54
C CYS A 32 7.94 -3.59 0.72
N ILE A 33 8.03 -2.45 1.40
CA ILE A 33 8.09 -1.13 0.79
C ILE A 33 9.32 -0.38 1.30
N SER A 34 9.75 0.63 0.55
CA SER A 34 10.76 1.57 1.03
C SER A 34 10.16 2.51 2.08
N SER A 35 10.96 2.97 3.05
CA SER A 35 10.59 4.04 3.98
C SER A 35 10.22 5.35 3.28
N VAL A 36 10.75 5.59 2.07
CA VAL A 36 10.36 6.73 1.22
C VAL A 36 8.92 6.56 0.74
N THR A 37 8.56 5.36 0.26
CA THR A 37 7.21 5.05 -0.20
C THR A 37 6.21 5.12 0.95
N GLU A 38 6.58 4.64 2.14
CA GLU A 38 5.77 4.80 3.36
C GLU A 38 5.47 6.29 3.65
N ALA A 39 6.49 7.16 3.62
CA ALA A 39 6.31 8.59 3.83
C ALA A 39 5.40 9.24 2.78
N GLU A 40 5.53 8.85 1.50
CA GLU A 40 4.66 9.33 0.42
C GLU A 40 3.19 8.94 0.64
N LEU A 41 2.93 7.74 1.14
CA LEU A 41 1.58 7.26 1.46
C LEU A 41 0.97 8.04 2.61
N LEU A 42 1.69 8.18 3.72
CA LEU A 42 1.24 8.95 4.89
C LEU A 42 0.93 10.40 4.50
N TYR A 43 1.80 11.01 3.70
CA TYR A 43 1.57 12.37 3.18
C TYR A 43 0.34 12.44 2.27
N GLY A 44 0.18 11.49 1.35
CA GLY A 44 -0.96 11.44 0.42
C GLY A 44 -2.31 11.30 1.14
N VAL A 45 -2.36 10.47 2.19
CA VAL A 45 -3.55 10.30 3.05
C VAL A 45 -3.86 11.57 3.81
N ALA A 46 -2.86 12.16 4.48
CA ALA A 46 -3.01 13.38 5.26
C ALA A 46 -3.53 14.54 4.39
N LYS A 47 -3.09 14.61 3.13
CA LYS A 47 -3.54 15.60 2.15
C LYS A 47 -4.99 15.39 1.70
N ARG A 48 -5.43 14.14 1.49
CA ARG A 48 -6.79 13.83 1.00
C ARG A 48 -7.88 13.85 2.08
N ARG A 49 -7.52 13.79 3.37
CA ARG A 49 -8.45 13.78 4.52
C ARG A 49 -9.60 12.77 4.38
N ASN A 50 -9.33 11.61 3.76
CA ASN A 50 -10.31 10.55 3.58
C ASN A 50 -10.06 9.45 4.64
N LYS A 51 -11.01 9.30 5.58
CA LYS A 51 -10.91 8.33 6.67
C LYS A 51 -10.80 6.87 6.19
N ALA A 52 -11.52 6.50 5.13
CA ALA A 52 -11.46 5.15 4.59
C ALA A 52 -10.08 4.85 3.98
N LEU A 53 -9.50 5.83 3.26
CA LEU A 53 -8.16 5.69 2.71
C LEU A 53 -7.11 5.61 3.82
N GLN A 54 -7.28 6.39 4.88
CA GLN A 54 -6.39 6.34 6.04
C GLN A 54 -6.37 4.96 6.70
N SER A 55 -7.55 4.41 7.03
CA SER A 55 -7.63 3.08 7.65
C SER A 55 -7.07 1.98 6.73
N MET A 56 -7.26 2.07 5.42
CA MET A 56 -6.65 1.13 4.47
C MET A 56 -5.13 1.24 4.44
N VAL A 57 -4.57 2.45 4.49
CA VAL A 57 -3.11 2.67 4.50
C VAL A 57 -2.50 2.16 5.80
N GLU A 58 -3.10 2.48 6.94
CA GLU A 58 -2.63 2.00 8.25
C GLU A 58 -2.65 0.46 8.33
N ALA A 59 -3.73 -0.18 7.86
CA ALA A 59 -3.82 -1.64 7.81
C ALA A 59 -2.79 -2.27 6.85
N PHE A 60 -2.54 -1.62 5.71
CA PHE A 60 -1.51 -2.07 4.77
C PHE A 60 -0.11 -1.98 5.37
N LEU A 61 0.25 -0.84 5.97
CA LEU A 61 1.55 -0.66 6.61
C LEU A 61 1.77 -1.71 7.70
N ALA A 62 0.79 -1.91 8.59
CA ALA A 62 0.85 -2.92 9.64
C ALA A 62 1.01 -4.38 9.13
N ALA A 63 0.73 -4.64 7.85
CA ALA A 63 0.89 -5.96 7.25
C ALA A 63 2.25 -6.16 6.53
N VAL A 64 2.95 -5.09 6.17
CA VAL A 64 4.21 -5.13 5.38
C VAL A 64 5.45 -4.67 6.14
N THR A 65 5.28 -4.01 7.30
CA THR A 65 6.33 -3.72 8.29
C THR A 65 6.18 -4.60 9.51
#